data_AF-A0A915NAZ5-F1
#
_entry.id   AF-A0A915NAZ5-F1
#
_cell.length_a   1.000
_cell.length_b   1.000
_cell.length_c   1.000
_cell.angle_alpha   90.00
_cell.angle_beta   90.00
_cell.angle_gamma   90.00
#
_symmetry.space_group_name_H-M   'P 1'
#
loop_
_entity.id
_entity.type
_entity.pdbx_description
1 polymer ?
#
loop_
_entity_poly.entity_id
_entity_poly.type
_entity_poly.pdbx_seq_one_letter_code
_entity_poly.pdbx_strand_id
1 'polypeptide(L)'
;MKDQIDNNRELRSKIKDDVFIKQQLSLLSPGIDNSEKRFLVHEFTRSAMLLPDFNDYQRLSPLINALVDEVDTNDLLGCSTALEMLADIASSKQENINYFESIGLLQKIYKLFQTTKEDTDMGITHTACIRFFGYLSTTDSNALEKFPIFTSDVFDAIYHFDSLDPLRRKLAFETFAVVTKTIGAKRFLSSENCQYNIAKAFNCLAVAIARGSATPERKAWYLDNITTIFGNVESAESSNILKIWFNYLGEHFPKLLFDCLKKLIPELQIASLNALIALMKHQWAPEYFCVIDGFINFLLDREVHFSTIGYQLKYDLICRFIEIKPSSINSDLMEKLIIYRNMGVYAPPERHLIATEKID
;
A
#
# COMPACT_ATOMS: atom_id res chain seq x y z
N MET A 1 20.27 7.91 -6.88
CA MET A 1 19.78 8.59 -8.09
C MET A 1 20.75 8.43 -9.26
N LYS A 2 22.06 8.68 -9.11
CA LYS A 2 23.06 8.45 -10.17
C LYS A 2 23.12 6.98 -10.63
N ASP A 3 23.18 6.04 -9.69
CA ASP A 3 23.24 4.60 -9.99
C ASP A 3 21.99 4.09 -10.74
N GLN A 4 20.81 4.64 -10.43
CA GLN A 4 19.56 4.28 -11.13
C GLN A 4 19.54 4.83 -12.57
N ILE A 5 20.12 6.02 -12.78
CA ILE A 5 20.25 6.61 -14.12
C ILE A 5 21.23 5.80 -14.96
N ASP A 6 22.36 5.41 -14.37
CA ASP A 6 23.40 4.62 -15.05
C ASP A 6 22.88 3.22 -15.40
N ASN A 7 22.18 2.56 -14.48
CA ASN A 7 21.51 1.27 -14.75
C ASN A 7 20.46 1.37 -15.86
N ASN A 8 19.62 2.41 -15.85
CA ASN A 8 18.61 2.60 -16.89
C ASN A 8 19.24 2.88 -18.27
N ARG A 9 20.42 3.51 -18.31
CA ARG A 9 21.15 3.75 -19.57
C ARG A 9 21.72 2.45 -20.13
N GLU A 10 22.32 1.62 -19.27
CA GLU A 10 22.82 0.30 -19.65
C GLU A 10 21.68 -0.59 -20.17
N LEU A 11 20.55 -0.60 -19.46
CA LEU A 11 19.37 -1.38 -19.84
C LEU A 11 18.85 -0.99 -21.23
N ARG A 12 18.74 0.32 -21.52
CA ARG A 12 18.36 0.82 -22.86
C ARG A 12 19.31 0.38 -23.96
N SER A 13 20.60 0.30 -23.65
CA SER A 13 21.61 -0.20 -24.60
C SER A 13 21.38 -1.67 -24.90
N LYS A 14 21.17 -2.49 -23.85
CA LYS A 14 20.93 -3.94 -23.97
C LYS A 14 19.64 -4.26 -24.72
N ILE A 15 18.57 -3.49 -24.49
CA ILE A 15 17.30 -3.67 -25.23
C ILE A 15 17.54 -3.55 -26.73
N LYS A 16 18.40 -2.63 -27.19
CA LYS A 16 18.69 -2.37 -28.61
C LYS A 16 19.72 -3.32 -29.24
N ASP A 17 20.31 -4.23 -28.47
CA ASP A 17 21.34 -5.15 -28.95
C ASP A 17 20.74 -6.52 -29.32
N ASP A 18 20.70 -6.83 -30.62
CA ASP A 18 20.17 -8.11 -31.13
C ASP A 18 20.97 -9.33 -30.64
N VAL A 19 22.29 -9.17 -30.45
CA VAL A 19 23.16 -10.25 -29.97
C VAL A 19 22.83 -10.54 -28.51
N PHE A 20 22.66 -9.49 -27.70
CA PHE A 20 22.26 -9.63 -26.31
C PHE A 20 20.89 -10.32 -26.17
N ILE A 21 19.88 -9.89 -26.93
CA ILE A 21 18.54 -10.51 -26.87
C ILE A 21 18.58 -11.98 -27.27
N LYS A 22 19.34 -12.35 -28.32
CA LYS A 22 19.53 -13.75 -28.70
C LYS A 22 20.22 -14.57 -27.61
N GLN A 23 21.19 -13.98 -26.91
CA GLN A 23 21.84 -14.64 -25.76
C GLN A 23 20.85 -14.84 -24.60
N GLN A 24 19.97 -13.89 -24.31
CA GLN A 24 18.94 -14.08 -23.29
C GLN A 24 17.98 -15.22 -23.67
N LEU A 25 17.60 -15.30 -24.95
CA LEU A 25 16.72 -16.37 -25.43
C LEU A 25 17.35 -17.77 -25.29
N SER A 26 18.65 -17.92 -25.53
CA SER A 26 19.31 -19.22 -25.37
C SER A 26 19.39 -19.68 -23.90
N LEU A 27 19.25 -18.76 -22.95
CA LEU A 27 19.23 -19.04 -21.52
C LEU A 27 17.86 -19.49 -21.00
N LEU A 28 16.80 -19.47 -21.82
CA LEU A 28 15.44 -19.87 -21.43
C LEU A 28 15.15 -21.38 -21.53
N SER A 29 16.20 -22.21 -21.54
CA SER A 29 16.01 -23.67 -21.61
C SER A 29 15.22 -24.21 -20.41
N PRO A 30 14.23 -25.11 -20.61
CA PRO A 30 13.45 -25.69 -19.52
C PRO A 30 14.31 -26.59 -18.62
N GLY A 31 13.98 -26.65 -17.32
CA GLY A 31 14.63 -27.51 -16.32
C GLY A 31 15.05 -26.79 -15.04
N ILE A 32 15.13 -27.55 -13.93
CA ILE A 32 15.44 -27.02 -12.59
C ILE A 32 16.84 -26.39 -12.53
N ASP A 33 17.82 -27.02 -13.19
CA ASP A 33 19.22 -26.56 -13.23
C ASP A 33 19.40 -25.22 -13.96
N ASN A 34 18.37 -24.78 -14.67
CA ASN A 34 18.37 -23.54 -15.43
C ASN A 34 17.42 -22.48 -14.82
N SER A 35 16.80 -22.76 -13.68
CA SER A 35 15.83 -21.88 -13.01
C SER A 35 16.40 -20.49 -12.69
N GLU A 36 17.63 -20.42 -12.18
CA GLU A 36 18.32 -19.15 -11.88
C GLU A 36 18.54 -18.31 -13.15
N LYS A 37 18.99 -18.94 -14.23
CA LYS A 37 19.21 -18.26 -15.52
C LYS A 37 17.90 -17.78 -16.12
N ARG A 38 16.84 -18.60 -16.08
CA ARG A 38 15.49 -18.20 -16.50
C ARG A 38 15.00 -17.00 -15.70
N PHE A 39 15.13 -17.05 -14.38
CA PHE A 39 14.77 -15.94 -13.49
C PHE A 39 15.48 -14.63 -13.88
N LEU A 40 16.79 -14.67 -14.14
CA LEU A 40 17.55 -13.49 -14.56
C LEU A 40 17.08 -12.92 -15.91
N VAL A 41 16.70 -13.79 -16.86
CA VAL A 41 16.12 -13.36 -18.14
C VAL A 41 14.76 -12.68 -17.93
N HIS A 42 13.92 -13.25 -17.06
CA HIS A 42 12.63 -12.66 -16.73
C HIS A 42 12.78 -11.33 -15.97
N GLU A 43 13.76 -11.22 -15.08
CA GLU A 43 14.05 -9.98 -14.36
C GLU A 43 14.57 -8.89 -15.29
N PHE A 44 15.41 -9.24 -16.28
CA PHE A 44 15.78 -8.32 -17.36
C PHE A 44 14.54 -7.85 -18.14
N THR A 45 13.64 -8.78 -18.49
CA THR A 45 12.41 -8.50 -19.24
C THR A 45 11.50 -7.55 -18.46
N ARG A 46 11.27 -7.84 -17.17
CA ARG A 46 10.54 -6.97 -16.24
C ARG A 46 11.18 -5.59 -16.15
N SER A 47 12.48 -5.52 -15.89
CA SER A 47 13.20 -4.25 -15.78
C SER A 47 13.06 -3.41 -17.04
N ALA A 48 13.16 -4.03 -18.22
CA ALA A 48 12.99 -3.34 -19.50
C ALA A 48 11.58 -2.75 -19.66
N MET A 49 10.53 -3.52 -19.31
CA MET A 49 9.14 -3.05 -19.39
C MET A 49 8.77 -1.98 -18.35
N LEU A 50 9.50 -1.93 -17.23
CA LEU A 50 9.35 -0.90 -16.20
C LEU A 50 10.02 0.44 -16.57
N LEU A 51 10.78 0.52 -17.66
CA LEU A 51 11.33 1.80 -18.12
C LEU A 51 10.18 2.73 -18.56
N PRO A 52 10.17 4.00 -18.11
CA PRO A 52 9.11 4.95 -18.44
C PRO A 52 8.90 5.12 -19.96
N ASP A 53 10.00 5.15 -20.72
CA ASP A 53 10.06 5.37 -22.16
C ASP A 53 9.99 4.08 -23.01
N PHE A 54 9.87 2.90 -22.40
CA PHE A 54 9.79 1.65 -23.15
C PHE A 54 8.50 1.55 -23.97
N ASN A 55 8.63 1.29 -25.26
CA ASN A 55 7.50 1.12 -26.19
C ASN A 55 7.75 0.03 -27.26
N ASP A 56 8.89 -0.67 -27.21
CA ASP A 56 9.29 -1.65 -28.22
C ASP A 56 8.90 -3.08 -27.82
N TYR A 57 7.58 -3.29 -27.65
CA TYR A 57 7.03 -4.58 -27.26
C TYR A 57 7.28 -5.67 -28.30
N GLN A 58 7.33 -5.31 -29.59
CA GLN A 58 7.57 -6.28 -30.66
C GLN A 58 8.96 -6.91 -30.54
N ARG A 59 9.97 -6.10 -30.22
CA ARG A 59 11.35 -6.57 -30.07
C ARG A 59 11.54 -7.49 -28.87
N LEU A 60 10.90 -7.19 -27.74
CA LEU A 60 10.97 -8.04 -26.56
C LEU A 60 9.90 -9.14 -26.53
N SER A 61 9.00 -9.21 -27.51
CA SER A 61 7.91 -10.18 -27.57
C SER A 61 8.35 -11.63 -27.28
N PRO A 62 9.47 -12.15 -27.82
CA PRO A 62 9.93 -13.50 -27.49
C PRO A 62 10.24 -13.70 -25.99
N LEU A 63 10.84 -12.72 -25.34
CA LEU A 63 11.16 -12.77 -23.90
C LEU A 63 9.91 -12.56 -23.03
N ILE A 64 8.99 -11.69 -23.48
CA ILE A 64 7.72 -11.47 -22.79
C ILE A 64 6.84 -12.71 -22.88
N ASN A 65 6.75 -13.34 -24.05
CA ASN A 65 6.00 -14.58 -24.23
C ASN A 65 6.58 -15.69 -23.35
N ALA A 66 7.91 -15.80 -23.25
CA ALA A 66 8.52 -16.76 -22.33
C ALA A 66 8.11 -16.51 -20.86
N LEU A 67 8.08 -15.24 -20.40
CA LEU A 67 7.57 -14.90 -19.07
C LEU A 67 6.08 -15.24 -18.90
N VAL A 68 5.28 -15.02 -19.94
CA VAL A 68 3.85 -15.37 -19.95
C VAL A 68 3.64 -16.89 -19.92
N ASP A 69 4.52 -17.65 -20.55
CA ASP A 69 4.46 -19.11 -20.60
C ASP A 69 4.80 -19.75 -19.25
N GLU A 70 5.60 -19.09 -18.41
CA GLU A 70 5.82 -19.49 -17.01
C GLU A 70 4.54 -19.40 -16.15
N VAL A 71 3.47 -18.74 -16.64
CA VAL A 71 2.13 -18.82 -16.04
C VAL A 71 1.49 -20.18 -16.40
N ASP A 72 2.03 -21.25 -15.80
CA ASP A 72 1.65 -22.65 -15.96
C ASP A 72 1.47 -23.30 -14.57
N THR A 73 0.40 -24.09 -14.40
CA THR A 73 0.10 -24.82 -13.17
C THR A 73 1.06 -25.98 -12.87
N ASN A 74 1.88 -26.41 -13.84
CA ASN A 74 2.87 -27.48 -13.64
C ASN A 74 4.06 -27.06 -12.77
N ASP A 75 4.39 -25.77 -12.74
CA ASP A 75 5.45 -25.19 -11.89
C ASP A 75 4.86 -24.04 -11.06
N LEU A 76 4.31 -24.37 -9.88
CA LEU A 76 3.63 -23.40 -9.02
C LEU A 76 4.55 -22.26 -8.57
N LEU A 77 5.84 -22.54 -8.36
CA LEU A 77 6.81 -21.54 -7.91
C LEU A 77 7.23 -20.62 -9.06
N GLY A 78 7.51 -21.19 -10.24
CA GLY A 78 7.74 -20.43 -11.48
C GLY A 78 6.55 -19.54 -11.81
N CYS A 79 5.34 -20.09 -11.74
CA CYS A 79 4.09 -19.37 -11.96
C CYS A 79 3.88 -18.23 -10.98
N SER A 80 4.09 -18.45 -9.68
CA SER A 80 3.97 -17.39 -8.67
C SER A 80 4.96 -16.26 -8.93
N THR A 81 6.21 -16.60 -9.26
CA THR A 81 7.27 -15.63 -9.56
C THR A 81 6.94 -14.81 -10.82
N ALA A 82 6.47 -15.47 -11.87
CA ALA A 82 6.04 -14.82 -13.10
C ALA A 82 4.87 -13.86 -12.85
N LEU A 83 3.86 -14.29 -12.08
CA LEU A 83 2.72 -13.47 -11.71
C LEU A 83 3.13 -12.22 -10.92
N GLU A 84 4.09 -12.32 -10.00
CA GLU A 84 4.63 -11.17 -9.28
C GLU A 84 5.34 -10.18 -10.22
N MET A 85 6.18 -10.67 -11.12
CA MET A 85 6.85 -9.82 -12.12
C MET A 85 5.84 -9.13 -13.04
N LEU A 86 4.82 -9.85 -13.49
CA LEU A 86 3.74 -9.32 -14.32
C LEU A 86 2.86 -8.32 -13.55
N ALA A 87 2.67 -8.48 -12.25
CA ALA A 87 1.95 -7.55 -11.39
C ALA A 87 2.67 -6.20 -11.31
N ASP A 88 4.00 -6.21 -11.12
CA ASP A 88 4.82 -5.01 -11.13
C ASP A 88 4.70 -4.27 -12.47
N ILE A 89 4.81 -5.01 -13.58
CA ILE A 89 4.68 -4.45 -14.93
C ILE A 89 3.28 -3.84 -15.12
N ALA A 90 2.22 -4.53 -14.70
CA ALA A 90 0.83 -4.04 -14.79
C ALA A 90 0.59 -2.76 -13.96
N SER A 91 1.24 -2.63 -12.80
CA SER A 91 1.12 -1.46 -11.93
C SER A 91 1.90 -0.22 -12.38
N SER A 92 2.68 -0.33 -13.46
CA SER A 92 3.62 0.73 -13.86
C SER A 92 3.03 1.77 -14.80
N LYS A 93 2.37 1.34 -15.89
CA LYS A 93 1.81 2.25 -16.93
C LYS A 93 0.74 1.58 -17.79
N GLN A 94 -0.16 2.39 -18.36
CA GLN A 94 -1.32 1.92 -19.12
C GLN A 94 -0.94 1.16 -20.40
N GLU A 95 0.16 1.53 -21.05
CA GLU A 95 0.63 0.88 -22.28
C GLU A 95 0.96 -0.60 -22.06
N ASN A 96 1.48 -0.95 -20.88
CA ASN A 96 1.76 -2.33 -20.51
C ASN A 96 0.45 -3.14 -20.39
N ILE A 97 -0.61 -2.55 -19.84
CA ILE A 97 -1.93 -3.19 -19.77
C ILE A 97 -2.51 -3.40 -21.16
N ASN A 98 -2.46 -2.38 -22.02
CA ASN A 98 -2.95 -2.49 -23.40
C ASN A 98 -2.23 -3.60 -24.16
N TYR A 99 -0.91 -3.75 -23.94
CA TYR A 99 -0.16 -4.85 -24.50
C TYR A 99 -0.59 -6.22 -23.92
N PHE A 100 -0.74 -6.33 -22.59
CA PHE A 100 -1.24 -7.55 -21.94
C PHE A 100 -2.65 -7.96 -22.40
N GLU A 101 -3.54 -6.99 -22.64
CA GLU A 101 -4.85 -7.25 -23.26
C GLU A 101 -4.68 -7.80 -24.68
N SER A 102 -3.79 -7.19 -25.49
CA SER A 102 -3.58 -7.58 -26.90
C SER A 102 -3.06 -9.01 -27.08
N ILE A 103 -2.29 -9.51 -26.12
CA ILE A 103 -1.75 -10.89 -26.13
C ILE A 103 -2.63 -11.88 -25.35
N GLY A 104 -3.78 -11.45 -24.81
CA GLY A 104 -4.71 -12.30 -24.08
C GLY A 104 -4.25 -12.70 -22.67
N LEU A 105 -3.21 -12.06 -22.12
CA LEU A 105 -2.64 -12.41 -20.82
C LEU A 105 -3.65 -12.22 -19.68
N LEU A 106 -4.40 -11.12 -19.67
CA LEU A 106 -5.34 -10.83 -18.58
C LEU A 106 -6.41 -11.93 -18.46
N GLN A 107 -6.90 -12.44 -19.59
CA GLN A 107 -7.86 -13.54 -19.62
C GLN A 107 -7.22 -14.88 -19.23
N LYS A 108 -5.96 -15.12 -19.59
CA LYS A 108 -5.21 -16.30 -19.13
C LYS A 108 -5.10 -16.32 -17.60
N ILE A 109 -4.69 -15.20 -16.99
CA ILE A 109 -4.56 -15.09 -15.54
C ILE A 109 -5.93 -15.14 -14.85
N TYR A 110 -6.98 -14.58 -15.45
CA TYR A 110 -8.33 -14.64 -14.87
C TYR A 110 -8.88 -16.06 -14.80
N LYS A 111 -8.66 -16.86 -15.86
CA LYS A 111 -8.99 -18.30 -15.85
C LYS A 111 -8.20 -19.05 -14.78
N LEU A 112 -6.90 -18.78 -14.68
CA LEU A 112 -6.06 -19.36 -13.63
C LEU A 112 -6.57 -19.00 -12.23
N PHE A 113 -6.97 -17.75 -12.01
CA PHE A 113 -7.56 -17.30 -10.74
C PHE A 113 -8.83 -18.08 -10.38
N GLN A 114 -9.73 -18.31 -11.36
CA GLN A 114 -10.93 -19.10 -11.16
C GLN A 114 -10.59 -20.55 -10.76
N THR A 115 -9.66 -21.20 -11.47
CA THR A 115 -9.23 -22.57 -11.15
C THR A 115 -8.60 -22.67 -9.77
N THR A 116 -7.70 -21.75 -9.43
CA THR A 116 -6.96 -21.77 -8.16
C THR A 116 -7.84 -21.43 -6.95
N LYS A 117 -8.98 -20.77 -7.15
CA LYS A 117 -9.97 -20.51 -6.09
C LYS A 117 -10.68 -21.78 -5.63
N GLU A 118 -10.89 -22.74 -6.53
CA GLU A 118 -11.59 -23.99 -6.25
C GLU A 118 -10.66 -25.07 -5.69
N ASP A 119 -9.35 -24.94 -5.90
CA ASP A 119 -8.34 -25.92 -5.52
C ASP A 119 -7.53 -25.49 -4.28
N THR A 120 -7.66 -26.24 -3.19
CA THR A 120 -6.97 -25.96 -1.92
C THR A 120 -5.45 -26.08 -2.00
N ASP A 121 -4.93 -26.88 -2.93
CA ASP A 121 -3.49 -27.13 -3.08
C ASP A 121 -2.79 -26.00 -3.86
N MET A 122 -3.57 -25.13 -4.50
CA MET A 122 -3.09 -24.04 -5.35
C MET A 122 -2.99 -22.68 -4.62
N GLY A 123 -2.99 -22.68 -3.29
CA GLY A 123 -3.08 -21.45 -2.48
C GLY A 123 -1.97 -20.42 -2.73
N ILE A 124 -0.75 -20.86 -3.09
CA ILE A 124 0.37 -19.97 -3.44
C ILE A 124 0.07 -19.24 -4.75
N THR A 125 -0.31 -19.97 -5.80
CA THR A 125 -0.68 -19.39 -7.10
C THR A 125 -1.92 -18.51 -6.98
N HIS A 126 -2.91 -18.92 -6.18
CA HIS A 126 -4.09 -18.10 -5.90
C HIS A 126 -3.70 -16.74 -5.29
N THR A 127 -2.80 -16.75 -4.31
CA THR A 127 -2.27 -15.53 -3.69
C THR A 127 -1.56 -14.63 -4.70
N ALA A 128 -0.77 -15.21 -5.61
CA ALA A 128 -0.09 -14.47 -6.66
C ALA A 128 -1.08 -13.85 -7.67
N CYS A 129 -2.17 -14.55 -8.02
CA CYS A 129 -3.25 -13.99 -8.83
C CYS A 129 -3.96 -12.82 -8.13
N ILE A 130 -4.26 -12.93 -6.83
CA ILE A 130 -4.85 -11.84 -6.05
C ILE A 130 -3.95 -10.60 -6.11
N ARG A 131 -2.64 -10.78 -5.92
CA ARG A 131 -1.67 -9.68 -6.04
C ARG A 131 -1.69 -9.09 -7.45
N PHE A 132 -1.62 -9.92 -8.50
CA PHE A 132 -1.66 -9.45 -9.88
C PHE A 132 -2.86 -8.53 -10.16
N PHE A 133 -4.08 -8.98 -9.84
CA PHE A 133 -5.28 -8.17 -10.08
C PHE A 133 -5.37 -6.95 -9.16
N GLY A 134 -4.89 -7.05 -7.91
CA GLY A 134 -4.76 -5.91 -7.02
C GLY A 134 -3.88 -4.81 -7.64
N TYR A 135 -2.68 -5.17 -8.08
CA TYR A 135 -1.74 -4.23 -8.71
C TYR A 135 -2.22 -3.72 -10.08
N LEU A 136 -2.85 -4.57 -10.89
CA LEU A 136 -3.50 -4.17 -12.14
C LEU A 136 -4.51 -3.04 -11.91
N SER A 137 -5.32 -3.14 -10.86
CA SER A 137 -6.35 -2.14 -10.52
C SER A 137 -5.80 -0.76 -10.17
N THR A 138 -4.50 -0.67 -9.83
CA THR A 138 -3.84 0.61 -9.54
C THR A 138 -3.54 1.44 -10.78
N THR A 139 -3.52 0.81 -11.96
CA THR A 139 -3.31 1.49 -13.25
C THR A 139 -4.62 1.51 -14.06
N ASP A 140 -5.37 0.39 -14.10
CA ASP A 140 -6.69 0.30 -14.74
C ASP A 140 -7.76 0.00 -13.69
N SER A 141 -8.41 1.05 -13.17
CA SER A 141 -9.49 0.88 -12.18
C SER A 141 -10.69 0.09 -12.71
N ASN A 142 -10.87 0.00 -14.04
CA ASN A 142 -11.95 -0.80 -14.62
C ASN A 142 -11.73 -2.30 -14.41
N ALA A 143 -10.51 -2.73 -14.03
CA ALA A 143 -10.24 -4.11 -13.67
C ALA A 143 -11.20 -4.64 -12.59
N LEU A 144 -11.66 -3.79 -11.67
CA LEU A 144 -12.61 -4.18 -10.61
C LEU A 144 -13.99 -4.58 -11.17
N GLU A 145 -14.39 -3.99 -12.29
CA GLU A 145 -15.63 -4.31 -12.99
C GLU A 145 -15.41 -5.43 -14.03
N LYS A 146 -14.30 -5.39 -14.78
CA LYS A 146 -13.93 -6.38 -15.80
C LYS A 146 -13.69 -7.79 -15.22
N PHE A 147 -13.20 -7.88 -13.98
CA PHE A 147 -12.87 -9.14 -13.30
C PHE A 147 -13.68 -9.31 -12.01
N PRO A 148 -15.02 -9.47 -12.09
CA PRO A 148 -15.89 -9.39 -10.92
C PRO A 148 -15.68 -10.53 -9.91
N ILE A 149 -15.19 -11.70 -10.34
CA ILE A 149 -14.92 -12.81 -9.40
C ILE A 149 -13.74 -12.46 -8.49
N PHE A 150 -12.73 -11.76 -9.01
CA PHE A 150 -11.63 -11.24 -8.19
C PHE A 150 -12.13 -10.22 -7.19
N THR A 151 -12.91 -9.25 -7.64
CA THR A 151 -13.45 -8.21 -6.75
C THR A 151 -14.36 -8.82 -5.67
N SER A 152 -15.22 -9.76 -6.03
CA SER A 152 -16.03 -10.52 -5.07
C SER A 152 -15.17 -11.24 -4.05
N ASP A 153 -14.13 -11.93 -4.50
CA ASP A 153 -13.24 -12.70 -3.62
C ASP A 153 -12.54 -11.82 -2.58
N VAL A 154 -12.06 -10.65 -2.97
CA VAL A 154 -11.48 -9.66 -2.05
C VAL A 154 -12.50 -9.23 -1.01
N PHE A 155 -13.71 -8.83 -1.41
CA PHE A 155 -14.74 -8.39 -0.48
C PHE A 155 -15.27 -9.52 0.41
N ASP A 156 -15.43 -10.72 -0.12
CA ASP A 156 -15.85 -11.90 0.65
C ASP A 156 -14.81 -12.25 1.72
N ALA A 157 -13.51 -12.19 1.38
CA ALA A 157 -12.42 -12.38 2.34
C ALA A 157 -12.43 -11.32 3.44
N ILE A 158 -12.72 -10.05 3.11
CA ILE A 158 -12.86 -8.97 4.10
C ILE A 158 -14.09 -9.18 5.00
N TYR A 159 -15.23 -9.55 4.44
CA TYR A 159 -16.46 -9.73 5.20
C TYR A 159 -16.41 -10.90 6.17
N HIS A 160 -15.59 -11.90 5.87
CA HIS A 160 -15.43 -13.11 6.68
C HIS A 160 -14.02 -13.23 7.27
N PHE A 161 -13.31 -12.10 7.41
CA PHE A 161 -11.90 -12.07 7.79
C PHE A 161 -11.60 -12.83 9.10
N ASP A 162 -12.57 -12.88 10.01
CA ASP A 162 -12.48 -13.59 11.29
C ASP A 162 -12.32 -15.12 11.14
N SER A 163 -12.80 -15.70 10.03
CA SER A 163 -12.65 -17.11 9.68
C SER A 163 -11.34 -17.44 8.96
N LEU A 164 -10.61 -16.41 8.50
CA LEU A 164 -9.35 -16.59 7.80
C LEU A 164 -8.18 -16.73 8.79
N ASP A 165 -7.18 -17.51 8.40
CA ASP A 165 -5.89 -17.51 9.09
C ASP A 165 -5.22 -16.12 8.99
N PRO A 166 -4.24 -15.82 9.86
CA PRO A 166 -3.63 -14.49 9.92
C PRO A 166 -3.00 -14.00 8.62
N LEU A 167 -2.44 -14.89 7.79
CA LEU A 167 -1.77 -14.50 6.54
C LEU A 167 -2.80 -14.17 5.45
N ARG A 168 -3.83 -15.00 5.30
CA ARG A 168 -4.95 -14.71 4.38
C ARG A 168 -5.69 -13.43 4.78
N ARG A 169 -5.88 -13.22 6.08
CA ARG A 169 -6.46 -11.98 6.62
C ARG A 169 -5.60 -10.76 6.26
N LYS A 170 -4.27 -10.85 6.41
CA LYS A 170 -3.33 -9.80 6.02
C LYS A 170 -3.44 -9.48 4.53
N LEU A 171 -3.36 -10.51 3.68
CA LEU A 171 -3.48 -10.38 2.23
C LEU A 171 -4.81 -9.71 1.81
N ALA A 172 -5.93 -10.10 2.42
CA ALA A 172 -7.23 -9.54 2.10
C ALA A 172 -7.27 -8.02 2.36
N PHE A 173 -6.80 -7.56 3.51
CA PHE A 173 -6.78 -6.13 3.84
C PHE A 173 -5.72 -5.34 3.06
N GLU A 174 -4.56 -5.94 2.77
CA GLU A 174 -3.55 -5.32 1.89
C GLU A 174 -4.09 -5.14 0.48
N THR A 175 -4.76 -6.16 -0.06
CA THR A 175 -5.39 -6.08 -1.39
C THR A 175 -6.51 -5.05 -1.39
N PHE A 176 -7.35 -5.03 -0.34
CA PHE A 176 -8.39 -4.01 -0.17
C PHE A 176 -7.82 -2.58 -0.18
N ALA A 177 -6.69 -2.36 0.50
CA ALA A 177 -6.03 -1.06 0.50
C ALA A 177 -5.45 -0.68 -0.88
N VAL A 178 -4.96 -1.66 -1.65
CA VAL A 178 -4.45 -1.43 -3.01
C VAL A 178 -5.59 -1.12 -3.98
N VAL A 179 -6.68 -1.89 -3.98
CA VAL A 179 -7.80 -1.70 -4.91
C VAL A 179 -8.60 -0.43 -4.65
N THR A 180 -8.39 0.25 -3.53
CA THR A 180 -9.03 1.53 -3.18
C THR A 180 -8.17 2.74 -3.47
N LYS A 181 -6.96 2.55 -4.02
CA LYS A 181 -5.94 3.61 -4.14
C LYS A 181 -6.31 4.73 -5.12
N THR A 182 -6.86 4.39 -6.29
CA THR A 182 -7.11 5.35 -7.39
C THR A 182 -8.47 6.02 -7.27
N ILE A 183 -8.62 7.23 -7.81
CA ILE A 183 -9.93 7.92 -7.88
C ILE A 183 -10.95 7.12 -8.69
N GLY A 184 -10.54 6.44 -9.76
CA GLY A 184 -11.43 5.60 -10.57
C GLY A 184 -12.04 4.48 -9.75
N ALA A 185 -11.21 3.79 -8.95
CA ALA A 185 -11.70 2.73 -8.07
C ALA A 185 -12.56 3.28 -6.93
N LYS A 186 -12.18 4.43 -6.34
CA LYS A 186 -12.99 5.11 -5.31
C LYS A 186 -14.39 5.46 -5.81
N ARG A 187 -14.50 5.98 -7.04
CA ARG A 187 -15.79 6.28 -7.70
C ARG A 187 -16.60 5.02 -7.93
N PHE A 188 -16.00 3.97 -8.51
CA PHE A 188 -16.66 2.69 -8.73
C PHE A 188 -17.21 2.12 -7.42
N LEU A 189 -16.38 1.99 -6.39
CA LEU A 189 -16.74 1.41 -5.11
C LEU A 189 -17.73 2.25 -4.30
N SER A 190 -17.84 3.55 -4.58
CA SER A 190 -18.81 4.45 -3.94
C SER A 190 -20.07 4.67 -4.78
N SER A 191 -20.15 4.05 -5.96
CA SER A 191 -21.31 4.21 -6.84
C SER A 191 -22.51 3.43 -6.31
N GLU A 192 -23.72 3.95 -6.56
CA GLU A 192 -24.98 3.30 -6.15
C GLU A 192 -25.19 1.94 -6.83
N ASN A 193 -24.58 1.73 -8.00
CA ASN A 193 -24.65 0.48 -8.76
C ASN A 193 -23.62 -0.56 -8.31
N CYS A 194 -22.73 -0.20 -7.38
CA CYS A 194 -21.74 -1.13 -6.85
C CYS A 194 -22.43 -2.15 -5.92
N GLN A 195 -22.34 -3.43 -6.27
CA GLN A 195 -22.89 -4.51 -5.44
C GLN A 195 -22.12 -4.74 -4.13
N TYR A 196 -20.90 -4.18 -4.00
CA TYR A 196 -20.05 -4.37 -2.83
C TYR A 196 -20.32 -3.31 -1.77
N ASN A 197 -20.61 -3.76 -0.54
CA ASN A 197 -20.85 -2.89 0.59
C ASN A 197 -19.52 -2.34 1.16
N ILE A 198 -19.07 -1.22 0.60
CA ILE A 198 -17.84 -0.54 1.04
C ILE A 198 -17.88 -0.14 2.51
N ALA A 199 -19.05 0.25 3.04
CA ALA A 199 -19.21 0.61 4.45
C ALA A 199 -18.94 -0.59 5.38
N LYS A 200 -19.44 -1.77 5.02
CA LYS A 200 -19.14 -3.03 5.73
C LYS A 200 -17.64 -3.35 5.69
N ALA A 201 -16.98 -3.16 4.54
CA ALA A 201 -15.54 -3.42 4.42
C ALA A 201 -14.71 -2.52 5.34
N PHE A 202 -15.01 -1.22 5.40
CA PHE A 202 -14.35 -0.30 6.34
C PHE A 202 -14.68 -0.64 7.80
N ASN A 203 -15.91 -1.04 8.11
CA ASN A 203 -16.25 -1.51 9.45
C ASN A 203 -15.42 -2.75 9.85
N CYS A 204 -15.29 -3.73 8.95
CA CYS A 204 -14.42 -4.90 9.16
C CYS A 204 -12.96 -4.50 9.41
N LEU A 205 -12.42 -3.51 8.69
CA LEU A 205 -11.07 -2.99 8.91
C LEU A 205 -10.93 -2.37 10.32
N ALA A 206 -11.89 -1.55 10.75
CA ALA A 206 -11.89 -0.97 12.09
C ALA A 206 -11.98 -2.07 13.17
N VAL A 207 -12.80 -3.10 12.98
CA VAL A 207 -12.89 -4.25 13.88
C VAL A 207 -11.59 -5.05 13.89
N ALA A 208 -10.92 -5.23 12.75
CA ALA A 208 -9.63 -5.90 12.65
C ALA A 208 -8.55 -5.18 13.48
N ILE A 209 -8.51 -3.84 13.42
CA ILE A 209 -7.60 -2.99 14.23
C ILE A 209 -7.96 -3.05 15.72
N ALA A 210 -9.25 -3.01 16.06
CA ALA A 210 -9.71 -2.99 17.43
C ALA A 210 -9.49 -4.33 18.14
N ARG A 211 -10.00 -5.41 17.53
CA ARG A 211 -10.20 -6.74 18.13
C ARG A 211 -9.59 -7.88 17.32
N GLY A 212 -9.52 -7.77 16.00
CA GLY A 212 -9.08 -8.85 15.11
C GLY A 212 -7.57 -9.16 15.13
N SER A 213 -6.77 -8.33 15.79
CA SER A 213 -5.32 -8.48 15.90
C SER A 213 -4.93 -9.00 17.29
N ALA A 214 -4.45 -10.24 17.36
CA ALA A 214 -3.96 -10.83 18.61
C ALA A 214 -2.68 -10.16 19.15
N THR A 215 -1.93 -9.45 18.30
CA THR A 215 -0.64 -8.85 18.67
C THR A 215 -0.53 -7.40 18.16
N PRO A 216 0.32 -6.56 18.79
CA PRO A 216 0.60 -5.19 18.35
C PRO A 216 1.10 -5.09 16.90
N GLU A 217 1.92 -6.04 16.46
CA GLU A 217 2.47 -6.09 15.09
C GLU A 217 1.35 -6.30 14.06
N ARG A 218 0.36 -7.14 14.39
CA ARG A 218 -0.83 -7.32 13.55
C ARG A 218 -1.68 -6.06 13.47
N LYS A 219 -1.77 -5.29 14.57
CA LYS A 219 -2.43 -3.97 14.53
C LYS A 219 -1.71 -3.02 13.59
N ALA A 220 -0.38 -3.01 13.63
CA ALA A 220 0.44 -2.18 12.75
C ALA A 220 0.14 -2.48 11.27
N TRP A 221 0.04 -3.76 10.86
CA TRP A 221 -0.33 -4.12 9.48
C TRP A 221 -1.68 -3.53 9.03
N TYR A 222 -2.69 -3.57 9.89
CA TYR A 222 -4.00 -2.99 9.54
C TYR A 222 -3.97 -1.45 9.52
N LEU A 223 -3.14 -0.82 10.35
CA LEU A 223 -2.92 0.62 10.30
C LEU A 223 -2.14 1.04 9.05
N ASP A 224 -1.20 0.23 8.56
CA ASP A 224 -0.52 0.49 7.29
C ASP A 224 -1.53 0.53 6.13
N ASN A 225 -2.59 -0.29 6.17
CA ASN A 225 -3.68 -0.22 5.20
C ASN A 225 -4.42 1.13 5.27
N ILE A 226 -4.63 1.70 6.47
CA ILE A 226 -5.17 3.06 6.61
C ILE A 226 -4.22 4.07 5.96
N THR A 227 -2.92 3.95 6.17
CA THR A 227 -1.92 4.81 5.51
C THR A 227 -2.03 4.71 3.98
N THR A 228 -2.16 3.51 3.43
CA THR A 228 -2.29 3.30 1.97
C THR A 228 -3.59 3.92 1.42
N ILE A 229 -4.74 3.67 2.06
CA ILE A 229 -6.06 4.13 1.61
C ILE A 229 -6.15 5.66 1.63
N PHE A 230 -5.79 6.27 2.77
CA PHE A 230 -5.93 7.71 2.99
C PHE A 230 -4.70 8.50 2.53
N GLY A 231 -3.61 7.83 2.17
CA GLY A 231 -2.37 8.49 1.77
C GLY A 231 -2.41 9.08 0.36
N ASN A 232 -3.32 8.61 -0.51
CA ASN A 232 -3.41 9.06 -1.90
C ASN A 232 -4.56 10.05 -2.12
N VAL A 233 -4.22 11.35 -2.10
CA VAL A 233 -5.16 12.46 -2.33
C VAL A 233 -4.93 13.03 -3.73
N GLU A 234 -5.65 12.49 -4.72
CA GLU A 234 -5.50 12.89 -6.12
C GLU A 234 -6.31 14.15 -6.45
N SER A 235 -7.41 14.39 -5.72
CA SER A 235 -8.33 15.50 -5.97
C SER A 235 -9.20 15.82 -4.75
N ALA A 236 -9.90 16.96 -4.78
CA ALA A 236 -10.89 17.31 -3.76
C ALA A 236 -12.03 16.28 -3.68
N GLU A 237 -12.44 15.73 -4.83
CA GLU A 237 -13.42 14.65 -4.89
C GLU A 237 -12.92 13.38 -4.18
N SER A 238 -11.67 12.97 -4.44
CA SER A 238 -11.05 11.85 -3.73
C SER A 238 -11.09 12.07 -2.21
N SER A 239 -10.83 13.30 -1.77
CA SER A 239 -10.89 13.66 -0.35
C SER A 239 -12.30 13.56 0.23
N ASN A 240 -13.33 13.94 -0.53
CA ASN A 240 -14.73 13.84 -0.10
C ASN A 240 -15.20 12.38 0.01
N ILE A 241 -14.86 11.53 -0.97
CA ILE A 241 -15.15 10.09 -0.88
C ILE A 241 -14.46 9.50 0.35
N LEU A 242 -13.18 9.82 0.55
CA LEU A 242 -12.43 9.34 1.72
C LEU A 242 -13.02 9.85 3.04
N LYS A 243 -13.60 11.05 3.10
CA LYS A 243 -14.34 11.52 4.31
C LYS A 243 -15.50 10.59 4.65
N ILE A 244 -16.28 10.20 3.64
CA ILE A 244 -17.42 9.28 3.82
C ILE A 244 -16.92 7.91 4.30
N TRP A 245 -15.87 7.38 3.66
CA TRP A 245 -15.28 6.11 4.04
C TRP A 245 -14.66 6.11 5.44
N PHE A 246 -14.05 7.22 5.84
CA PHE A 246 -13.55 7.40 7.20
C PHE A 246 -14.68 7.26 8.23
N ASN A 247 -15.86 7.81 7.95
CA ASN A 247 -17.02 7.69 8.83
C ASN A 247 -17.51 6.24 8.95
N TYR A 248 -17.30 5.39 7.94
CA TYR A 248 -17.63 3.96 8.02
C TYR A 248 -16.70 3.16 8.96
N LEU A 249 -15.52 3.68 9.29
CA LEU A 249 -14.67 3.11 10.35
C LEU A 249 -15.31 3.23 11.74
N GLY A 250 -16.29 4.14 11.89
CA GLY A 250 -17.06 4.36 13.11
C GLY A 250 -16.55 5.52 13.96
N GLU A 251 -17.45 6.08 14.77
CA GLU A 251 -17.21 7.30 15.57
C GLU A 251 -16.06 7.17 16.58
N HIS A 252 -15.78 5.94 17.05
CA HIS A 252 -14.70 5.67 18.01
C HIS A 252 -13.33 5.45 17.34
N PHE A 253 -13.26 5.36 16.01
CA PHE A 253 -12.01 5.09 15.31
C PHE A 253 -10.91 6.14 15.57
N PRO A 254 -11.17 7.46 15.57
CA PRO A 254 -10.16 8.46 15.92
C PRO A 254 -9.53 8.20 17.30
N LYS A 255 -10.37 7.84 18.29
CA LYS A 255 -9.91 7.50 19.64
C LYS A 255 -9.09 6.21 19.65
N LEU A 256 -9.53 5.18 18.93
CA LEU A 256 -8.80 3.92 18.79
C LEU A 256 -7.40 4.16 18.21
N LEU A 257 -7.27 4.99 17.17
CA LEU A 257 -5.99 5.33 16.56
C LEU A 257 -5.07 6.06 17.55
N PHE A 258 -5.62 7.00 18.32
CA PHE A 258 -4.86 7.67 19.38
C PHE A 258 -4.43 6.72 20.51
N ASP A 259 -5.30 5.78 20.89
CA ASP A 259 -4.96 4.78 21.90
C ASP A 259 -3.87 3.81 21.42
N CYS A 260 -3.81 3.48 20.12
CA CYS A 260 -2.69 2.76 19.53
C CYS A 260 -1.38 3.55 19.60
N LEU A 261 -1.42 4.85 19.30
CA LEU A 261 -0.24 5.73 19.36
C LEU A 261 0.36 5.86 20.77
N LYS A 262 -0.48 5.85 21.81
CA LYS A 262 0.00 5.96 23.21
C LYS A 262 0.67 4.70 23.73
N LYS A 263 0.51 3.56 23.07
CA LYS A 263 1.17 2.31 23.49
C LYS A 263 2.66 2.43 23.23
N LEU A 264 3.48 2.07 24.22
CA LEU A 264 4.95 2.09 24.13
C LEU A 264 5.49 0.89 23.32
N ILE A 265 5.01 0.74 22.09
CA ILE A 265 5.38 -0.34 21.17
C ILE A 265 5.77 0.31 19.83
N PRO A 266 7.07 0.37 19.49
CA PRO A 266 7.58 1.18 18.40
C PRO A 266 6.88 0.97 17.05
N GLU A 267 6.63 -0.28 16.66
CA GLU A 267 6.00 -0.64 15.39
C GLU A 267 4.57 -0.10 15.32
N LEU A 268 3.82 -0.24 16.41
CA LEU A 268 2.45 0.25 16.51
C LEU A 268 2.39 1.78 16.53
N GLN A 269 3.35 2.43 17.20
CA GLN A 269 3.47 3.89 17.21
C GLN A 269 3.78 4.43 15.81
N ILE A 270 4.74 3.83 15.11
CA ILE A 270 5.13 4.21 13.75
C ILE A 270 3.94 4.08 12.80
N ALA A 271 3.24 2.93 12.80
CA ALA A 271 2.07 2.72 11.96
C ALA A 271 0.94 3.71 12.30
N SER A 272 0.72 4.00 13.59
CA SER A 272 -0.29 4.98 14.02
C SER A 272 0.05 6.41 13.56
N LEU A 273 1.32 6.82 13.65
CA LEU A 273 1.77 8.12 13.16
C LEU A 273 1.65 8.21 11.64
N ASN A 274 2.05 7.18 10.89
CA ASN A 274 1.89 7.14 9.44
C ASN A 274 0.42 7.24 9.02
N ALA A 275 -0.48 6.53 9.70
CA ALA A 275 -1.92 6.62 9.46
C ALA A 275 -2.46 8.04 9.77
N LEU A 276 -2.05 8.66 10.88
CA LEU A 276 -2.40 10.04 11.19
C LEU A 276 -1.87 11.02 10.13
N ILE A 277 -0.62 10.92 9.72
CA ILE A 277 -0.03 11.79 8.69
C ILE A 277 -0.78 11.63 7.36
N ALA A 278 -1.14 10.40 6.97
CA ALA A 278 -1.96 10.15 5.79
C ALA A 278 -3.33 10.84 5.89
N LEU A 279 -4.01 10.70 7.02
CA LEU A 279 -5.28 11.38 7.29
C LEU A 279 -5.13 12.91 7.26
N MET A 280 -4.04 13.46 7.81
CA MET A 280 -3.76 14.89 7.80
C MET A 280 -3.42 15.46 6.41
N LYS A 281 -3.40 14.65 5.35
CA LYS A 281 -3.45 15.18 3.97
C LYS A 281 -4.83 15.77 3.62
N HIS A 282 -5.84 15.49 4.43
CA HIS A 282 -7.22 15.92 4.24
C HIS A 282 -7.60 17.06 5.19
N GLN A 283 -8.19 18.13 4.64
CA GLN A 283 -8.62 19.31 5.40
C GLN A 283 -9.68 18.98 6.47
N TRP A 284 -10.48 17.94 6.27
CA TRP A 284 -11.53 17.52 7.21
C TRP A 284 -10.98 16.68 8.38
N ALA A 285 -9.79 16.09 8.27
CA ALA A 285 -9.31 15.12 9.25
C ALA A 285 -9.06 15.71 10.66
N PRO A 286 -8.45 16.90 10.81
CA PRO A 286 -8.18 17.46 12.13
C PRO A 286 -9.40 17.59 13.05
N GLU A 287 -10.58 17.85 12.47
CA GLU A 287 -11.84 18.00 13.22
C GLU A 287 -12.15 16.77 14.09
N TYR A 288 -11.81 15.57 13.61
CA TYR A 288 -12.06 14.31 14.33
C TYR A 288 -11.05 14.03 15.45
N PHE A 289 -9.85 14.60 15.38
CA PHE A 289 -8.77 14.32 16.34
C PHE A 289 -8.61 15.41 17.39
N CYS A 290 -8.81 16.69 17.02
CA CYS A 290 -8.69 17.81 17.95
C CYS A 290 -9.74 17.79 19.07
N VAL A 291 -10.89 17.13 18.85
CA VAL A 291 -11.93 16.94 19.88
C VAL A 291 -11.57 15.86 20.90
N ILE A 292 -10.52 15.07 20.66
CA ILE A 292 -10.10 14.01 21.57
C ILE A 292 -9.27 14.63 22.70
N ASP A 293 -9.76 14.47 23.93
CA ASP A 293 -9.05 14.92 25.13
C ASP A 293 -7.61 14.44 25.17
N GLY A 294 -6.69 15.39 25.34
CA GLY A 294 -5.27 15.15 25.49
C GLY A 294 -4.52 14.87 24.19
N PHE A 295 -5.17 14.82 23.02
CA PHE A 295 -4.48 14.53 21.75
C PHE A 295 -3.41 15.59 21.41
N ILE A 296 -3.77 16.87 21.40
CA ILE A 296 -2.82 17.96 21.11
C ILE A 296 -1.74 18.05 22.20
N ASN A 297 -2.10 17.87 23.47
CA ASN A 297 -1.13 17.87 24.57
C ASN A 297 -0.11 16.74 24.42
N PHE A 298 -0.54 15.54 24.01
CA PHE A 298 0.34 14.43 23.71
C PHE A 298 1.31 14.73 22.55
N LEU A 299 0.86 15.46 21.52
CA LEU A 299 1.74 15.90 20.44
C LEU A 299 2.77 16.94 20.93
N LEU A 300 2.40 17.81 21.85
CA LEU A 300 3.33 18.81 22.42
C LEU A 300 4.29 18.20 23.46
N ASP A 301 3.95 17.03 24.02
CA ASP A 301 4.73 16.39 25.08
C ASP A 301 6.06 15.81 24.56
N ARG A 302 7.18 16.42 24.96
CA ARG A 302 8.54 15.97 24.61
C ARG A 302 9.06 14.84 25.50
N GLU A 303 8.40 14.53 26.61
CA GLU A 303 8.76 13.44 27.53
C GLU A 303 8.32 12.07 26.98
N VAL A 304 7.43 12.02 25.99
CA VAL A 304 7.05 10.76 25.35
C VAL A 304 8.25 10.21 24.57
N HIS A 305 8.69 9.03 24.98
CA HIS A 305 9.81 8.35 24.34
C HIS A 305 9.34 7.63 23.08
N PHE A 306 9.94 7.98 21.95
CA PHE A 306 9.77 7.32 20.67
C PHE A 306 11.10 6.74 20.18
N SER A 307 11.04 5.85 19.19
CA SER A 307 12.21 5.55 18.38
C SER A 307 12.62 6.78 17.56
N THR A 308 13.84 6.79 17.01
CA THR A 308 14.33 7.86 16.13
C THR A 308 13.34 8.16 14.99
N ILE A 309 12.80 7.11 14.37
CA ILE A 309 11.79 7.22 13.31
C ILE A 309 10.49 7.82 13.87
N GLY A 310 10.03 7.37 15.04
CA GLY A 310 8.83 7.90 15.68
C GLY A 310 8.92 9.39 15.99
N TYR A 311 10.09 9.88 16.44
CA TYR A 311 10.32 11.32 16.65
C TYR A 311 10.17 12.12 15.35
N GLN A 312 10.76 11.63 14.26
CA GLN A 312 10.63 12.27 12.94
C GLN A 312 9.17 12.32 12.49
N LEU A 313 8.45 11.19 12.58
CA LEU A 313 7.03 11.13 12.17
C LEU A 313 6.14 12.01 13.03
N LYS A 314 6.37 12.07 14.35
CA LYS A 314 5.66 13.00 15.24
C LYS A 314 5.90 14.45 14.83
N TYR A 315 7.14 14.81 14.51
CA TYR A 315 7.47 16.14 14.02
C TYR A 315 6.79 16.44 12.68
N ASP A 316 6.78 15.50 11.75
CA ASP A 316 6.10 15.63 10.45
C ASP A 316 4.59 15.84 10.64
N LEU A 317 3.97 15.09 11.55
CA LEU A 317 2.56 15.27 11.92
C LEU A 317 2.29 16.68 12.44
N ILE A 318 3.13 17.20 13.35
CA ILE A 318 3.02 18.58 13.86
C ILE A 318 3.16 19.61 12.73
N CYS A 319 4.12 19.42 11.82
CA CYS A 319 4.27 20.28 10.65
C CYS A 319 2.99 20.30 9.81
N ARG A 320 2.37 19.13 9.57
CA ARG A 320 1.08 19.05 8.86
C ARG A 320 -0.03 19.80 9.57
N PHE A 321 -0.15 19.69 10.89
CA PHE A 321 -1.14 20.46 11.66
C PHE A 321 -0.97 21.98 11.47
N ILE A 322 0.27 22.46 11.49
CA ILE A 322 0.58 23.89 11.27
C ILE A 322 0.28 24.33 9.84
N GLU A 323 0.48 23.45 8.85
CA GLU A 323 0.16 23.72 7.44
C GLU A 323 -1.35 23.84 7.22
N ILE A 324 -2.14 22.93 7.81
CA ILE A 324 -3.60 22.89 7.67
C ILE A 324 -4.26 24.06 8.40
N LYS A 325 -3.71 24.46 9.57
CA LYS A 325 -4.31 25.48 10.46
C LYS A 325 -5.78 25.21 10.77
N PRO A 326 -6.12 24.04 11.35
CA PRO A 326 -7.50 23.69 11.62
C PRO A 326 -8.15 24.69 12.57
N SER A 327 -9.39 25.08 12.28
CA SER A 327 -10.17 26.02 13.08
C SER A 327 -10.47 25.50 14.50
N SER A 328 -10.37 24.19 14.71
CA SER A 328 -10.52 23.54 16.02
C SER A 328 -9.35 23.78 16.98
N ILE A 329 -8.22 24.31 16.50
CA ILE A 329 -7.05 24.65 17.32
C ILE A 329 -7.04 26.17 17.53
N ASN A 330 -7.06 26.60 18.79
CA ASN A 330 -6.96 28.02 19.14
C ASN A 330 -5.55 28.58 18.89
N SER A 331 -5.43 29.91 18.89
CA SER A 331 -4.17 30.61 18.62
C SER A 331 -3.04 30.20 19.57
N ASP A 332 -3.33 30.03 20.87
CA ASP A 332 -2.33 29.67 21.88
C ASP A 332 -1.73 28.28 21.65
N LEU A 333 -2.57 27.28 21.34
CA LEU A 333 -2.10 25.93 21.00
C LEU A 333 -1.35 25.92 19.67
N MET A 334 -1.78 26.72 18.70
CA MET A 334 -1.08 26.86 17.42
C MET A 334 0.32 27.46 17.61
N GLU A 335 0.45 28.47 18.47
CA GLU A 335 1.74 29.06 18.83
C GLU A 335 2.66 28.01 19.47
N LYS A 336 2.15 27.20 20.41
CA LYS A 336 2.91 26.10 21.02
C LYS A 336 3.40 25.07 19.99
N LEU A 337 2.57 24.72 19.00
CA LEU A 337 2.99 23.81 17.91
C LEU A 337 4.10 24.44 17.06
N ILE A 338 4.00 25.75 16.76
CA ILE A 338 5.05 26.49 16.03
C ILE A 338 6.36 26.53 16.82
N ILE A 339 6.30 26.80 18.14
CA ILE A 339 7.46 26.76 19.02
C ILE A 339 8.08 25.35 19.01
N TYR A 340 7.26 24.29 19.16
CA TYR A 340 7.73 22.91 19.09
C TYR A 340 8.48 22.65 17.78
N ARG A 341 7.91 23.05 16.63
CA ARG A 341 8.55 22.89 15.32
C ARG A 341 9.90 23.63 15.26
N ASN A 342 9.95 24.87 15.74
CA ASN A 342 11.16 25.69 15.68
C ASN A 342 12.30 25.16 16.57
N MET A 343 11.99 24.47 17.67
CA MET A 343 12.99 23.80 18.50
C MET A 343 13.62 22.59 17.79
N GLY A 344 12.92 21.98 16.83
CA GLY A 344 13.38 20.82 16.08
C GLY A 344 13.00 19.47 16.70
N VAL A 345 13.29 18.41 15.92
CA VAL A 345 12.87 17.02 16.17
C VAL A 345 13.40 16.49 17.52
N TYR A 346 14.70 16.69 17.80
CA TYR A 346 15.40 16.10 18.94
C TYR A 346 15.67 17.07 20.09
N ALA A 347 14.98 18.21 20.15
CA ALA A 347 15.15 19.13 21.27
C ALA A 347 14.71 18.48 22.59
N PRO A 348 15.50 18.63 23.67
CA PRO A 348 15.21 18.03 24.95
C PRO A 348 13.92 18.61 25.55
N PRO A 349 13.26 17.90 26.48
CA PRO A 349 12.18 18.47 27.26
C PRO A 349 12.64 19.69 28.05
N GLU A 350 11.70 20.59 28.37
CA GLU A 350 12.01 21.74 29.23
C GLU A 350 12.48 21.23 30.59
N ARG A 351 13.72 21.56 30.96
CA ARG A 351 14.22 21.27 32.30
C ARG A 351 13.41 22.11 33.29
N HIS A 352 12.57 21.47 34.10
CA HIS A 352 12.13 22.09 35.33
C HIS A 352 13.37 22.39 36.17
N LEU A 353 13.67 23.68 36.34
CA LEU A 353 14.68 24.12 37.30
C LEU A 353 14.20 23.66 38.68
N ILE A 354 14.77 22.55 39.17
CA ILE A 354 14.65 22.18 40.57
C ILE A 354 15.31 23.33 41.31
N ALA A 355 14.51 24.09 42.07
CA ALA A 355 15.03 25.10 42.97
C ALA A 355 15.99 24.40 43.93
N THR A 356 17.29 24.50 43.69
CA THR A 356 18.28 24.15 44.68
C THR A 356 18.14 25.18 45.79
N GLU A 357 17.48 24.80 46.87
CA GLU A 357 17.58 25.50 48.15
C GLU A 357 19.06 25.71 48.42
N LYS A 358 19.46 26.99 48.52
CA LYS A 358 20.75 27.35 49.07
C LYS A 358 20.76 26.84 50.51
N ILE A 359 21.58 25.83 50.76
CA ILE A 359 21.98 25.49 52.12
C ILE A 359 22.98 26.57 52.52
N ASP A 360 22.57 27.38 53.49
CA ASP A 360 23.32 28.50 54.08
C ASP A 360 24.69 28.09 54.66
#